data_AF-A0A7K3B498-F1
#
_entry.id   AF-A0A7K3B498-F1
#
_cell.length_a   1.000
_cell.length_b   1.000
_cell.length_c   1.000
_cell.angle_alpha   90.00
_cell.angle_beta   90.00
_cell.angle_gamma   90.00
#
_symmetry.space_group_name_H-M   'P 1'
#
loop_
_entity.id
_entity.type
_entity.pdbx_description
1 polymer ?
#
loop_
_entity_poly.entity_id
_entity_poly.type
_entity_poly.pdbx_seq_one_letter_code
_entity_poly.pdbx_strand_id
1 'polypeptide(L)'
;MGGVFINYRRGPRATDAVHRLHERLSRHFGATQVFLDTSSMPPGNRYPDDLRRGVHDCEVLLVTISEGWLEARDSAGERCLDRAGDWVRHEIELALAAEKTVIPLLLDAAEPPPPELLPLSIRELSLRQAHRVTSDDWDAAVEKLIVKLERLVAPEWTPIRSEERPPRRPGRLLGWATGLISAALCVLMPWAATAGGLSKEPGRDPVSLRLALASLGLMGVVLVAVLLSCGLMRRPVQAWERDLQDATQKNYLRATYPIPVFLLFFATLILSQVWGQSPSFAVVLMLGMCIAVGPMAAHIMRSLKKDRERWMSWPEAMPATAPVATVRREIARLDVRTQEWSAPIRREQRDRASFALGELQAAVATQGRTAKYGRLQWLREAQPWVFSGYVLWLALTVALTLAWTVPLGSGLEDGGGVRLHAAPVAAGIVGFALAWTTMECAYRYQRWQRRRFHAEAVRRLALVAARVDTLTSPSRTRLVTARKR
;
A
#
# COMPACT_ATOMS: atom_id res chain seq x y z
N MET A 1 1.90 20.40 16.93
CA MET A 1 1.83 19.04 17.47
C MET A 1 0.73 19.03 18.53
N GLY A 2 0.11 17.89 18.80
CA GLY A 2 -0.85 17.75 19.91
C GLY A 2 -0.16 17.13 21.12
N GLY A 3 -0.86 17.02 22.24
CA GLY A 3 -0.33 16.35 23.42
C GLY A 3 -0.94 16.79 24.74
N VAL A 4 -0.55 16.07 25.80
CA VAL A 4 -0.93 16.32 27.18
C VAL A 4 0.29 16.88 27.92
N PHE A 5 0.16 18.07 28.49
CA PHE A 5 1.17 18.64 29.37
C PHE A 5 0.75 18.47 30.82
N ILE A 6 1.62 17.86 31.65
CA ILE A 6 1.37 17.65 33.08
C ILE A 6 2.12 18.71 33.86
N ASN A 7 1.37 19.71 34.33
CA ASN A 7 1.81 20.73 35.26
C ASN A 7 1.66 20.18 36.68
N TYR A 8 2.74 20.20 37.47
CA TYR A 8 2.70 19.71 38.84
C TYR A 8 3.70 20.43 39.73
N ARG A 9 3.38 20.52 41.02
CA ARG A 9 4.33 21.00 42.02
C ARG A 9 5.11 19.82 42.60
N ARG A 10 6.44 19.94 42.65
CA ARG A 10 7.29 18.91 43.27
C ARG A 10 7.00 18.81 44.76
N GLY A 11 6.75 17.59 45.21
CA GLY A 11 6.53 17.23 46.60
C GLY A 11 6.55 15.71 46.76
N PRO A 12 6.82 15.15 47.96
CA PRO A 12 7.05 13.72 48.14
C PRO A 12 5.89 12.84 47.64
N ARG A 13 4.64 13.24 47.90
CA ARG A 13 3.43 12.51 47.46
C ARG A 13 3.06 12.77 46.00
N ALA A 14 3.12 14.03 45.56
CA ALA A 14 2.73 14.40 44.19
C ALA A 14 3.67 13.82 43.13
N THR A 15 4.96 13.72 43.43
CA THR A 15 5.98 13.33 42.43
C THR A 15 5.80 11.89 41.94
N ASP A 16 5.59 10.94 42.86
CA ASP A 16 5.41 9.53 42.50
C ASP A 16 4.12 9.31 41.68
N ALA A 17 2.98 9.85 42.14
CA ALA A 17 1.71 9.81 41.42
C ALA A 17 1.83 10.39 40.00
N VAL A 18 2.49 11.55 39.86
CA VAL A 18 2.68 12.20 38.56
C VAL A 18 3.58 11.38 37.64
N HIS A 19 4.66 10.76 38.13
CA HIS A 19 5.50 9.89 37.30
C HIS A 19 4.74 8.64 36.83
N ARG A 20 3.93 8.01 37.70
CA ARG A 20 3.07 6.89 37.31
C ARG A 20 2.04 7.30 36.27
N LEU A 21 1.43 8.48 36.42
CA LEU A 21 0.50 9.04 35.45
C LEU A 21 1.20 9.31 34.11
N HIS A 22 2.36 9.96 34.15
CA HIS A 22 3.17 10.23 32.96
C HIS A 22 3.51 8.96 32.20
N GLU A 23 3.96 7.92 32.90
CA GLU A 23 4.26 6.63 32.29
C GLU A 23 3.03 6.00 31.65
N ARG A 24 1.89 5.98 32.37
CA ARG A 24 0.64 5.40 31.88
C ARG A 24 0.10 6.14 30.66
N LEU A 25 0.11 7.47 30.67
CA LEU A 25 -0.31 8.29 29.53
C LEU A 25 0.68 8.16 28.36
N SER A 26 1.99 8.13 28.62
CA SER A 26 3.02 7.97 27.57
C SER A 26 2.91 6.63 26.86
N ARG A 27 2.58 5.56 27.57
CA ARG A 27 2.32 4.24 26.98
C ARG A 27 1.09 4.25 26.06
N HIS A 28 0.09 5.08 26.35
CA HIS A 28 -1.16 5.15 25.59
C HIS A 28 -1.09 6.12 24.41
N PHE A 29 -0.64 7.36 24.65
CA PHE A 29 -0.62 8.43 23.66
C PHE A 29 0.70 8.53 22.88
N GLY A 30 1.75 7.84 23.34
CA GLY A 30 3.11 7.96 22.80
C GLY A 30 3.97 8.90 23.66
N ALA A 31 5.25 8.52 23.84
CA ALA A 31 6.18 9.25 24.71
C ALA A 31 6.44 10.69 24.24
N THR A 32 6.26 10.98 22.94
CA THR A 32 6.43 12.33 22.38
C THR A 32 5.22 13.24 22.58
N GLN A 33 4.07 12.67 22.99
CA GLN A 33 2.79 13.37 23.15
C GLN A 33 2.47 13.70 24.62
N VAL A 34 3.27 13.23 25.58
CA VAL A 34 3.05 13.48 27.01
C VAL A 34 4.25 14.18 27.60
N PHE A 35 4.06 15.46 27.87
CA PHE A 35 5.08 16.34 28.42
C PHE A 35 4.90 16.42 29.94
N LEU A 36 6.02 16.37 30.64
CA LEU A 36 6.07 16.53 32.08
C LEU A 36 7.05 17.67 32.37
N ASP A 37 6.65 18.62 33.22
CA ASP A 37 7.52 19.71 33.65
C ASP A 37 8.86 19.14 34.20
N THR A 38 9.91 19.35 33.41
CA THR A 38 11.11 18.50 33.36
C THR A 38 12.05 18.68 34.55
N SER A 39 12.40 17.56 35.19
CA SER A 39 13.71 17.33 35.81
C SER A 39 14.76 16.77 34.83
N SER A 40 14.44 16.66 33.54
CA SER A 40 15.25 16.01 32.50
C SER A 40 15.63 16.93 31.32
N MET A 41 16.08 18.15 31.60
CA MET A 41 16.68 19.02 30.57
C MET A 41 18.19 18.75 30.43
N PRO A 42 18.74 18.74 29.20
CA PRO A 42 20.18 18.75 28.99
C PRO A 42 20.80 20.01 29.63
N PRO A 43 21.95 19.90 30.32
CA PRO A 43 22.62 21.07 30.87
C PRO A 43 22.98 22.07 29.76
N GLY A 44 22.57 23.34 29.90
CA GLY A 44 22.92 24.44 29.00
C GLY A 44 21.76 25.13 28.26
N ASN A 45 20.54 24.57 28.26
CA ASN A 45 19.38 25.22 27.64
C ASN A 45 18.81 26.37 28.49
N ARG A 46 18.28 27.41 27.84
CA ARG A 46 17.52 28.47 28.51
C ARG A 46 16.13 27.94 28.90
N TYR A 47 15.99 27.66 30.19
CA TYR A 47 14.78 27.14 30.86
C TYR A 47 13.43 27.74 30.39
N PRO A 48 13.28 29.06 30.09
CA PRO A 48 12.00 29.63 29.69
C PRO A 48 11.50 29.21 28.29
N ASP A 49 12.39 28.89 27.35
CA ASP A 49 12.02 28.75 25.93
C ASP A 49 11.47 27.36 25.58
N ASP A 50 11.91 26.32 26.30
CA ASP A 50 11.43 24.95 26.12
C ASP A 50 10.11 24.71 26.87
N LEU A 51 9.93 25.32 28.06
CA LEU A 51 8.66 25.28 28.82
C LEU A 51 7.50 25.95 28.06
N ARG A 52 7.76 27.15 27.50
CA ARG A 52 6.78 27.86 26.66
C ARG A 52 6.39 27.06 25.44
N ARG A 53 7.34 26.34 24.83
CA ARG A 53 7.06 25.43 23.71
C ARG A 53 6.17 24.27 24.14
N GLY A 54 6.42 23.65 25.30
CA GLY A 54 5.59 22.58 25.84
C GLY A 54 4.12 22.98 26.04
N VAL A 55 3.86 24.14 26.66
CA VAL A 55 2.49 24.66 26.84
C VAL A 55 1.86 25.13 25.52
N HIS A 56 2.67 25.71 24.62
CA HIS A 56 2.20 26.12 23.31
C HIS A 56 1.78 24.92 22.44
N ASP A 57 2.53 23.82 22.51
CA ASP A 57 2.34 22.66 21.66
C ASP A 57 1.36 21.64 22.26
N CYS A 58 0.98 21.75 23.54
CA CYS A 58 -0.05 20.89 24.10
C CYS A 58 -1.47 21.32 23.71
N GLU A 59 -2.40 20.38 23.75
CA GLU A 59 -3.83 20.62 23.59
C GLU A 59 -4.55 20.62 24.94
N VAL A 60 -4.01 19.82 25.87
CA VAL A 60 -4.53 19.67 27.23
C VAL A 60 -3.43 19.97 28.23
N LEU A 61 -3.73 20.85 29.19
CA LEU A 61 -2.93 21.05 30.40
C LEU A 61 -3.61 20.32 31.56
N LEU A 62 -2.96 19.28 32.10
CA LEU A 62 -3.34 18.66 33.36
C LEU A 62 -2.65 19.40 34.50
N VAL A 63 -3.44 20.03 35.37
CA VAL A 63 -2.92 20.74 36.55
C VAL A 63 -3.05 19.81 37.75
N THR A 64 -1.95 19.19 38.16
CA THR A 64 -1.95 18.26 39.28
C THR A 64 -1.97 19.02 40.60
N ILE A 65 -3.04 18.83 41.37
CA ILE A 65 -3.29 19.44 42.66
C ILE A 65 -3.24 18.35 43.72
N SER A 66 -2.22 18.40 44.57
CA SER A 66 -2.07 17.54 45.74
C SER A 66 -2.36 18.30 47.03
N GLU A 67 -2.40 17.58 48.14
CA GLU A 67 -2.38 18.19 49.47
C GLU A 67 -1.22 19.19 49.60
N GLY A 68 -1.50 20.37 50.18
CA GLY A 68 -0.53 21.46 50.34
C GLY A 68 -0.18 22.25 49.07
N TRP A 69 -0.79 21.96 47.91
CA TRP A 69 -0.50 22.68 46.65
C TRP A 69 -0.75 24.19 46.75
N LEU A 70 -1.86 24.57 47.41
CA LEU A 70 -2.28 25.95 47.59
C LEU A 70 -1.37 26.71 48.56
N GLU A 71 -0.96 26.07 49.65
CA GLU A 71 -0.18 26.67 50.76
C GLU A 71 1.33 26.48 50.60
N ALA A 72 1.79 25.95 49.47
CA ALA A 72 3.21 25.74 49.23
C ALA A 72 3.96 27.07 49.31
N ARG A 73 5.03 27.08 50.11
CA ARG A 73 5.89 28.25 50.34
C ARG A 73 7.31 27.98 49.84
N ASP A 74 7.99 29.04 49.43
CA ASP A 74 9.39 28.99 49.06
C ASP A 74 10.32 29.10 50.28
N SER A 75 11.62 29.18 50.03
CA SER A 75 12.63 29.34 51.09
C SER A 75 12.53 30.67 51.85
N ALA A 76 11.86 31.68 51.28
CA ALA A 76 11.61 32.97 51.93
C ALA A 76 10.29 32.97 52.72
N GLY A 77 9.54 31.86 52.69
CA GLY A 77 8.24 31.74 53.34
C GLY A 77 7.10 32.41 52.55
N GLU A 78 7.37 32.94 51.36
CA GLU A 78 6.33 33.49 50.48
C GLU A 78 5.56 32.35 49.82
N ARG A 79 4.25 32.54 49.66
CA ARG A 79 3.41 31.57 48.98
C ARG A 79 3.80 31.51 47.50
N CYS A 80 4.16 30.31 47.05
CA CYS A 80 4.70 30.11 45.71
C CYS A 80 3.79 30.65 44.61
N LEU A 81 2.47 30.47 44.72
CA LEU A 81 1.52 30.96 43.71
C LEU A 81 1.46 32.49 43.63
N ASP A 82 1.82 33.22 44.69
CA ASP A 82 1.81 34.69 44.67
C ASP A 82 3.08 35.26 44.05
N ARG A 83 4.16 34.46 44.01
CA ARG A 83 5.45 34.82 43.40
C ARG A 83 5.36 34.87 41.87
N ALA A 84 5.78 35.98 41.27
CA ALA A 84 5.76 36.17 39.82
C ALA A 84 6.65 35.16 39.04
N GLY A 85 7.65 34.56 39.70
CA GLY A 85 8.56 33.57 39.11
C GLY A 85 8.18 32.12 39.38
N ASP A 86 6.96 31.82 39.82
CA ASP A 86 6.48 30.45 40.01
C ASP A 86 6.06 29.82 38.69
N TRP A 87 6.76 28.76 38.32
CA TRP A 87 6.57 28.07 37.03
C TRP A 87 5.20 27.41 36.94
N VAL A 88 4.72 26.82 38.06
CA VAL A 88 3.39 26.21 38.10
C VAL A 88 2.33 27.23 37.73
N ARG A 89 2.35 28.41 38.37
CA ARG A 89 1.47 29.53 38.01
C ARG A 89 1.68 29.96 36.56
N HIS A 90 2.91 30.17 36.12
CA HIS A 90 3.20 30.69 34.79
C HIS A 90 2.67 29.78 33.67
N GLU A 91 2.81 28.46 33.81
CA GLU A 91 2.29 27.49 32.84
C GLU A 91 0.75 27.50 32.78
N ILE A 92 0.09 27.64 33.94
CA ILE A 92 -1.37 27.77 34.01
C ILE A 92 -1.81 29.07 33.33
N GLU A 93 -1.15 30.19 33.62
CA GLU A 93 -1.43 31.49 32.98
C GLU A 93 -1.29 31.40 31.46
N LEU A 94 -0.21 30.80 30.97
CA LEU A 94 0.04 30.63 29.54
C LEU A 94 -1.01 29.74 28.88
N ALA A 95 -1.39 28.63 29.51
CA ALA A 95 -2.39 27.72 28.97
C ALA A 95 -3.79 28.36 28.91
N LEU A 96 -4.18 29.09 29.97
CA LEU A 96 -5.45 29.82 30.01
C LEU A 96 -5.47 30.95 28.96
N ALA A 97 -4.39 31.73 28.86
CA ALA A 97 -4.27 32.80 27.87
C ALA A 97 -4.28 32.28 26.43
N ALA A 98 -3.76 31.07 26.20
CA ALA A 98 -3.77 30.40 24.90
C ALA A 98 -5.03 29.54 24.64
N GLU A 99 -6.07 29.67 25.49
CA GLU A 99 -7.35 28.94 25.40
C GLU A 99 -7.17 27.41 25.29
N LYS A 100 -6.16 26.86 25.97
CA LYS A 100 -5.94 25.41 26.04
C LYS A 100 -7.00 24.74 26.93
N THR A 101 -7.22 23.44 26.73
CA THR A 101 -8.09 22.69 27.64
C THR A 101 -7.37 22.44 28.96
N VAL A 102 -7.72 23.17 30.01
CA VAL A 102 -7.14 23.01 31.35
C VAL A 102 -8.03 22.10 32.20
N ILE A 103 -7.46 21.00 32.72
CA ILE A 103 -8.15 20.05 33.59
C ILE A 103 -7.43 20.00 34.95
N PRO A 104 -8.06 20.45 36.03
CA PRO A 104 -7.57 20.20 37.38
C PRO A 104 -7.60 18.70 37.68
N LEU A 105 -6.46 18.14 38.09
CA LEU A 105 -6.30 16.75 38.49
C LEU A 105 -6.06 16.69 40.00
N LEU A 106 -7.09 16.32 40.76
CA LEU A 106 -7.02 16.24 42.22
C LEU A 106 -6.46 14.88 42.63
N LEU A 107 -5.36 14.89 43.40
CA LEU A 107 -4.76 13.67 43.96
C LEU A 107 -5.29 13.39 45.37
N ASP A 108 -5.68 12.15 45.62
CA ASP A 108 -6.17 11.66 46.90
C ASP A 108 -7.26 12.57 47.50
N ALA A 109 -7.01 13.13 48.68
CA ALA A 109 -7.92 13.99 49.43
C ALA A 109 -7.83 15.48 49.04
N ALA A 110 -7.07 15.84 48.00
CA ALA A 110 -6.95 17.24 47.59
C ALA A 110 -8.32 17.82 47.15
N GLU A 111 -8.58 19.06 47.56
CA GLU A 111 -9.80 19.79 47.19
C GLU A 111 -9.53 20.79 46.06
N PRO A 112 -10.55 21.11 45.24
CA PRO A 112 -10.44 22.21 44.29
C PRO A 112 -10.11 23.51 45.03
N PRO A 113 -9.10 24.28 44.58
CA PRO A 113 -8.76 25.54 45.22
C PRO A 113 -9.91 26.54 45.05
N PRO A 114 -10.34 27.25 46.11
CA PRO A 114 -11.37 28.26 45.99
C PRO A 114 -10.84 29.49 45.23
N PRO A 115 -11.68 30.17 44.42
CA PRO A 115 -11.24 31.24 43.53
C PRO A 115 -10.67 32.46 44.26
N GLU A 116 -11.08 32.70 45.51
CA GLU A 116 -10.61 33.81 46.35
C GLU A 116 -9.14 33.62 46.78
N LEU A 117 -8.72 32.36 46.94
CA LEU A 117 -7.36 32.03 47.33
C LEU A 117 -6.41 31.94 46.11
N LEU A 118 -6.90 32.04 44.88
CA LEU A 118 -6.06 32.04 43.69
C LEU A 118 -5.68 33.46 43.23
N PRO A 119 -4.45 33.65 42.72
CA PRO A 119 -4.09 34.84 41.96
C PRO A 119 -5.10 35.12 40.83
N LEU A 120 -5.40 36.39 40.60
CA LEU A 120 -6.39 36.83 39.60
C LEU A 120 -6.19 36.19 38.22
N SER A 121 -4.94 36.01 37.82
CA SER A 121 -4.54 35.48 36.51
C SER A 121 -4.85 33.99 36.31
N ILE A 122 -4.99 33.20 37.39
CA ILE A 122 -5.29 31.76 37.31
C ILE A 122 -6.61 31.39 37.98
N ARG A 123 -7.41 32.38 38.40
CA ARG A 123 -8.69 32.17 39.09
C ARG A 123 -9.68 31.32 38.30
N GLU A 124 -9.60 31.35 36.97
CA GLU A 124 -10.44 30.51 36.10
C GLU A 124 -10.23 29.01 36.35
N LEU A 125 -9.08 28.59 36.89
CA LEU A 125 -8.81 27.19 37.24
C LEU A 125 -9.86 26.61 38.18
N SER A 126 -10.33 27.37 39.17
CA SER A 126 -11.37 26.96 40.12
C SER A 126 -12.73 26.70 39.47
N LEU A 127 -12.96 27.25 38.28
CA LEU A 127 -14.22 27.11 37.54
C LEU A 127 -14.18 25.91 36.56
N ARG A 128 -13.03 25.25 36.40
CA ARG A 128 -12.88 24.09 35.52
C ARG A 128 -13.33 22.81 36.23
N GLN A 129 -13.92 21.87 35.48
CA GLN A 129 -14.29 20.56 36.01
C GLN A 129 -13.04 19.75 36.37
N ALA A 130 -12.91 19.40 37.65
CA ALA A 130 -11.81 18.59 38.13
C ALA A 130 -12.01 17.10 37.85
N HIS A 131 -10.91 16.39 37.64
CA HIS A 131 -10.85 14.93 37.62
C HIS A 131 -10.10 14.46 38.87
N ARG A 132 -10.67 13.53 39.64
CA ARG A 132 -10.05 13.01 40.87
C ARG A 132 -9.39 11.66 40.60
N VAL A 133 -8.21 11.47 41.15
CA VAL A 133 -7.49 10.19 41.18
C VAL A 133 -7.08 9.92 42.61
N THR A 134 -7.54 8.81 43.18
CA THR A 134 -7.16 8.35 44.52
C THR A 134 -6.24 7.14 44.41
N SER A 135 -5.43 6.91 45.44
CA SER A 135 -4.59 5.72 45.53
C SER A 135 -5.38 4.41 45.43
N ASP A 136 -6.61 4.36 45.97
CA ASP A 136 -7.46 3.15 45.98
C ASP A 136 -8.12 2.84 44.63
N ASP A 137 -8.43 3.86 43.81
CA ASP A 137 -9.12 3.72 42.50
C ASP A 137 -8.24 4.15 41.33
N TRP A 138 -6.91 4.10 41.51
CA TRP A 138 -5.94 4.69 40.57
C TRP A 138 -6.17 4.26 39.12
N ASP A 139 -6.19 2.94 38.87
CA ASP A 139 -6.27 2.41 37.51
C ASP A 139 -7.58 2.78 36.82
N ALA A 140 -8.72 2.65 37.49
CA ALA A 140 -10.01 2.97 36.89
C ALA A 140 -10.20 4.49 36.71
N ALA A 141 -9.71 5.31 37.65
CA ALA A 141 -9.73 6.76 37.53
C ALA A 141 -8.85 7.26 36.38
N VAL A 142 -7.67 6.67 36.19
CA VAL A 142 -6.78 7.00 35.07
C VAL A 142 -7.37 6.51 33.74
N GLU A 143 -8.00 5.35 33.68
CA GLU A 143 -8.67 4.87 32.46
C GLU A 143 -9.82 5.81 32.05
N LYS A 144 -10.62 6.28 33.02
CA LYS A 144 -11.65 7.31 32.76
C LYS A 144 -11.04 8.62 32.26
N LEU A 145 -9.86 9.00 32.76
CA LEU A 145 -9.13 10.18 32.26
C LEU A 145 -8.69 9.97 30.81
N ILE A 146 -8.10 8.80 30.49
CA ILE A 146 -7.68 8.45 29.13
C ILE A 146 -8.85 8.58 28.15
N VAL A 147 -10.02 8.01 28.46
CA VAL A 147 -11.21 8.09 27.60
C VAL A 147 -11.66 9.55 27.35
N LYS A 148 -11.50 10.44 28.34
CA LYS A 148 -11.75 11.88 28.16
C LYS A 148 -10.68 12.53 27.28
N LEU A 149 -9.40 12.21 27.52
CA LEU A 149 -8.27 12.75 26.79
C LEU A 149 -8.25 12.28 25.33
N GLU A 150 -8.70 11.08 25.00
CA GLU A 150 -8.81 10.57 23.62
C GLU A 150 -9.72 11.42 22.72
N ARG A 151 -10.64 12.19 23.32
CA ARG A 151 -11.49 13.13 22.59
C ARG A 151 -10.75 14.40 22.21
N LEU A 152 -9.67 14.70 22.92
CA LEU A 152 -8.89 15.93 22.81
C LEU A 152 -7.59 15.66 22.05
N VAL A 153 -6.84 14.62 22.45
CA VAL A 153 -5.52 14.23 21.94
C VAL A 153 -5.62 12.90 21.19
N ALA A 154 -5.02 12.83 20.00
CA ALA A 154 -4.87 11.56 19.28
C ALA A 154 -3.59 10.84 19.73
N PRO A 155 -3.64 9.52 19.97
CA PRO A 155 -2.43 8.74 20.20
C PRO A 155 -1.50 8.80 18.98
N GLU A 156 -0.20 8.84 19.23
CA GLU A 156 0.82 8.78 18.20
C GLU A 156 0.71 7.44 17.46
N TRP A 157 0.58 7.53 16.14
CA TRP A 157 0.52 6.36 15.27
C TRP A 157 1.44 6.57 14.08
N THR A 158 2.21 5.53 13.75
CA THR A 158 3.10 5.52 12.59
C THR A 158 2.56 4.61 11.49
N PRO A 159 2.58 5.07 10.22
CA PRO A 159 2.16 4.24 9.11
C PRO A 159 3.06 3.03 8.95
N ILE A 160 2.42 1.88 8.75
CA ILE A 160 3.14 0.64 8.52
C ILE A 160 3.78 0.74 7.15
N ARG A 161 5.09 0.56 7.10
CA ARG A 161 5.82 0.60 5.84
C ARG A 161 5.44 -0.62 5.00
N SER A 162 5.01 -0.39 3.76
CA SER A 162 4.74 -1.53 2.88
C SER A 162 6.03 -2.31 2.59
N GLU A 163 5.97 -3.62 2.81
CA GLU A 163 7.01 -4.56 2.41
C GLU A 163 7.00 -4.85 0.90
N GLU A 164 5.97 -4.40 0.18
CA GLU A 164 5.87 -4.62 -1.27
C GLU A 164 6.99 -3.85 -1.98
N ARG A 165 8.01 -4.59 -2.40
CA ARG A 165 9.08 -4.05 -3.23
C ARG A 165 8.49 -3.62 -4.58
N PRO A 166 8.82 -2.41 -5.07
CA PRO A 166 8.42 -2.02 -6.41
C PRO A 166 8.96 -3.05 -7.42
N PRO A 167 8.20 -3.37 -8.48
CA PRO A 167 8.66 -4.31 -9.49
C PRO A 167 10.00 -3.83 -10.06
N ARG A 168 11.02 -4.70 -10.04
CA ARG A 168 12.33 -4.39 -10.63
C ARG A 168 12.13 -4.13 -12.11
N ARG A 169 12.41 -2.90 -12.55
CA ARG A 169 12.45 -2.57 -13.97
C ARG A 169 13.67 -3.27 -14.56
N PRO A 170 13.53 -4.18 -15.53
CA PRO A 170 14.70 -4.74 -16.19
C PRO A 170 15.45 -3.60 -16.87
N GLY A 171 16.74 -3.48 -16.55
CA GLY A 171 17.60 -2.45 -17.12
C GLY A 171 17.89 -2.69 -18.60
N ARG A 172 18.72 -1.81 -19.18
CA ARG A 172 19.20 -1.93 -20.58
C ARG A 172 19.82 -3.30 -20.89
N LEU A 173 20.37 -3.98 -19.88
CA LEU A 173 20.93 -5.33 -19.97
C LEU A 173 19.96 -6.35 -20.59
N LEU A 174 18.66 -6.31 -20.23
CA LEU A 174 17.69 -7.25 -20.79
C LEU A 174 17.56 -7.08 -22.31
N GLY A 175 17.55 -5.83 -22.80
CA GLY A 175 17.49 -5.54 -24.23
C GLY A 175 18.74 -6.00 -24.99
N TRP A 176 19.93 -5.83 -24.40
CA TRP A 176 21.18 -6.33 -24.99
C TRP A 176 21.22 -7.86 -25.02
N ALA A 177 20.87 -8.51 -23.90
CA ALA A 177 20.82 -9.97 -23.81
C ALA A 177 19.84 -10.57 -24.81
N THR A 178 18.65 -9.98 -24.97
CA THR A 178 17.65 -10.47 -25.93
C THR A 178 18.10 -10.28 -27.37
N GLY A 179 18.70 -9.13 -27.69
CA GLY A 179 19.29 -8.89 -29.02
C GLY A 179 20.39 -9.89 -29.38
N LEU A 180 21.30 -10.17 -28.44
CA LEU A 180 22.38 -11.15 -28.63
C LEU A 180 21.86 -12.57 -28.81
N ILE A 181 20.89 -13.01 -27.98
CA ILE A 181 20.30 -14.34 -28.09
C ILE A 181 19.52 -14.50 -29.39
N SER A 182 18.72 -13.49 -29.78
CA SER A 182 18.00 -13.50 -31.07
C SER A 182 18.95 -13.60 -32.26
N ALA A 183 20.06 -12.84 -32.26
CA ALA A 183 21.06 -12.91 -33.32
C ALA A 183 21.74 -14.28 -33.36
N ALA A 184 22.11 -14.83 -32.20
CA ALA A 184 22.69 -16.16 -32.08
C ALA A 184 21.73 -17.25 -32.59
N LEU A 185 20.43 -17.17 -32.26
CA LEU A 185 19.42 -18.10 -32.77
C LEU A 185 19.34 -18.05 -34.30
N CYS A 186 19.29 -16.87 -34.91
CA CYS A 186 19.21 -16.74 -36.37
C CYS A 186 20.44 -17.28 -37.12
N VAL A 187 21.60 -17.37 -36.48
CA VAL A 187 22.85 -17.86 -37.09
C VAL A 187 23.11 -19.34 -36.78
N LEU A 188 23.02 -19.71 -35.50
CA LEU A 188 23.42 -21.04 -35.02
C LEU A 188 22.42 -22.13 -35.40
N MET A 189 21.12 -21.83 -35.42
CA MET A 189 20.10 -22.84 -35.77
C MET A 189 20.21 -23.31 -37.22
N PRO A 190 20.29 -22.41 -38.23
CA PRO A 190 20.53 -22.82 -39.61
C PRO A 190 21.85 -23.57 -39.78
N TRP A 191 22.93 -23.10 -39.14
CA TRP A 191 24.23 -23.77 -39.18
C TRP A 191 24.17 -25.19 -38.61
N ALA A 192 23.55 -25.38 -37.43
CA ALA A 192 23.38 -26.69 -36.81
C ALA A 192 22.51 -27.63 -37.65
N ALA A 193 21.46 -27.11 -38.31
CA ALA A 193 20.63 -27.89 -39.22
C ALA A 193 21.40 -28.39 -40.45
N THR A 194 22.38 -27.62 -40.92
CA THR A 194 23.29 -28.02 -42.01
C THR A 194 24.41 -28.95 -41.57
N ALA A 195 24.98 -28.75 -40.38
CA ALA A 195 26.09 -29.55 -39.85
C ALA A 195 25.64 -30.91 -39.28
N GLY A 196 24.43 -30.99 -38.71
CA GLY A 196 23.92 -32.17 -38.01
C GLY A 196 23.10 -33.15 -38.85
N GLY A 197 23.00 -32.97 -40.18
CA GLY A 197 22.30 -33.91 -41.06
C GLY A 197 20.78 -33.98 -40.89
N LEU A 198 20.16 -33.02 -40.18
CA LEU A 198 18.71 -32.95 -39.93
C LEU A 198 17.83 -32.76 -41.20
N SER A 199 18.44 -32.68 -42.39
CA SER A 199 17.81 -32.19 -43.61
C SER A 199 17.81 -33.12 -44.83
N LYS A 200 18.18 -34.41 -44.73
CA LYS A 200 18.14 -35.31 -45.90
C LYS A 200 17.61 -36.73 -45.61
N GLU A 201 16.28 -36.86 -45.52
CA GLU A 201 15.61 -38.07 -46.00
C GLU A 201 14.60 -37.68 -47.09
N PRO A 202 14.75 -38.16 -48.34
CA PRO A 202 13.84 -37.80 -49.43
C PRO A 202 12.46 -38.45 -49.19
N GLY A 203 11.41 -37.62 -49.13
CA GLY A 203 10.00 -38.07 -49.06
C GLY A 203 9.26 -37.78 -47.74
N ARG A 204 9.89 -37.18 -46.73
CA ARG A 204 9.23 -36.82 -45.45
C ARG A 204 9.31 -35.33 -45.20
N ASP A 205 8.22 -34.70 -44.77
CA ASP A 205 8.18 -33.27 -44.46
C ASP A 205 9.30 -32.90 -43.46
N PRO A 206 10.20 -31.95 -43.80
CA PRO A 206 11.33 -31.60 -42.95
C PRO A 206 10.84 -31.10 -41.60
N VAL A 207 11.40 -31.67 -40.53
CA VAL A 207 10.99 -31.43 -39.14
C VAL A 207 11.02 -29.92 -38.80
N SER A 208 11.96 -29.17 -39.35
CA SER A 208 12.10 -27.71 -39.20
C SER A 208 10.89 -26.93 -39.72
N LEU A 209 10.33 -27.31 -40.87
CA LEU A 209 9.14 -26.66 -41.44
C LEU A 209 7.90 -26.91 -40.57
N ARG A 210 7.72 -28.15 -40.09
CA ARG A 210 6.62 -28.50 -39.19
C ARG A 210 6.71 -27.74 -37.86
N LEU A 211 7.91 -27.59 -37.31
CA LEU A 211 8.15 -26.79 -36.11
C LEU A 211 7.90 -25.29 -36.34
N ALA A 212 8.29 -24.75 -37.50
CA ALA A 212 8.01 -23.36 -37.84
C ALA A 212 6.51 -23.07 -37.98
N LEU A 213 5.77 -23.95 -38.66
CA LEU A 213 4.31 -23.85 -38.80
C LEU A 213 3.61 -24.01 -37.44
N ALA A 214 4.06 -24.95 -36.60
CA ALA A 214 3.55 -25.10 -35.23
C ALA A 214 3.82 -23.85 -34.37
N SER A 215 5.00 -23.22 -34.52
CA SER A 215 5.35 -21.96 -33.86
C SER A 215 4.38 -20.83 -34.24
N LEU A 216 4.13 -20.65 -35.54
CA LEU A 216 3.17 -19.65 -36.05
C LEU A 216 1.74 -19.93 -35.57
N GLY A 217 1.32 -21.20 -35.61
CA GLY A 217 0.02 -21.63 -35.09
C GLY A 217 -0.14 -21.30 -33.61
N LEU A 218 0.90 -21.54 -32.80
CA LEU A 218 0.90 -21.22 -31.37
C LEU A 218 0.83 -19.70 -31.11
N MET A 219 1.52 -18.87 -31.91
CA MET A 219 1.35 -17.40 -31.84
C MET A 219 -0.09 -16.99 -32.17
N GLY A 220 -0.71 -17.65 -33.15
CA GLY A 220 -2.12 -17.45 -33.51
C GLY A 220 -3.08 -17.78 -32.36
N VAL A 221 -2.85 -18.88 -31.65
CA VAL A 221 -3.62 -19.25 -30.45
C VAL A 221 -3.52 -18.18 -29.36
N VAL A 222 -2.32 -17.63 -29.13
CA VAL A 222 -2.13 -16.54 -28.15
C VAL A 222 -2.91 -15.29 -28.57
N LEU A 223 -2.90 -14.93 -29.85
CA LEU A 223 -3.70 -13.81 -30.36
C LEU A 223 -5.19 -14.04 -30.11
N VAL A 224 -5.72 -15.22 -30.45
CA VAL A 224 -7.14 -15.57 -30.23
C VAL A 224 -7.47 -15.50 -28.74
N ALA A 225 -6.62 -16.04 -27.87
CA ALA A 225 -6.81 -15.98 -26.42
C ALA A 225 -6.86 -14.53 -25.91
N VAL A 226 -5.99 -13.65 -26.42
CA VAL A 226 -5.99 -12.23 -26.06
C VAL A 226 -7.24 -11.52 -26.59
N LEU A 227 -7.66 -11.79 -27.83
CA LEU A 227 -8.89 -11.24 -28.41
C LEU A 227 -10.13 -11.67 -27.65
N LEU A 228 -10.24 -12.96 -27.28
CA LEU A 228 -11.31 -13.48 -26.44
C LEU A 228 -11.33 -12.79 -25.07
N SER A 229 -10.15 -12.62 -24.46
CA SER A 229 -9.99 -11.94 -23.17
C SER A 229 -10.37 -10.45 -23.24
N CYS A 230 -10.03 -9.77 -24.34
CA CYS A 230 -10.32 -8.34 -24.55
C CYS A 230 -11.76 -8.08 -25.03
N GLY A 231 -12.40 -9.06 -25.67
CA GLY A 231 -13.72 -8.98 -26.28
C GLY A 231 -14.79 -9.67 -25.44
N LEU A 232 -14.96 -10.97 -25.65
CA LEU A 232 -16.08 -11.77 -25.14
C LEU A 232 -16.02 -11.95 -23.61
N MET A 233 -14.85 -12.30 -23.09
CA MET A 233 -14.62 -12.55 -21.65
C MET A 233 -14.49 -11.26 -20.83
N ARG A 234 -14.45 -10.10 -21.48
CA ARG A 234 -14.19 -8.82 -20.80
C ARG A 234 -15.23 -8.46 -19.74
N ARG A 235 -16.52 -8.62 -20.05
CA ARG A 235 -17.62 -8.33 -19.13
C ARG A 235 -17.70 -9.33 -17.97
N PRO A 236 -17.70 -10.67 -18.21
CA PRO A 236 -17.78 -11.63 -17.12
C PRO A 236 -16.56 -11.55 -16.20
N VAL A 237 -15.34 -11.39 -16.74
CA VAL A 237 -14.12 -11.23 -15.92
C VAL A 237 -14.21 -9.99 -15.03
N GLN A 238 -14.78 -8.88 -15.52
CA GLN A 238 -14.97 -7.67 -14.71
C GLN A 238 -16.10 -7.76 -13.69
N ALA A 239 -17.14 -8.55 -13.96
CA ALA A 239 -18.16 -8.84 -12.96
C ALA A 239 -17.54 -9.65 -11.83
N TRP A 240 -16.87 -10.74 -12.19
CA TRP A 240 -16.18 -11.61 -11.24
C TRP A 240 -15.11 -10.90 -10.42
N GLU A 241 -14.29 -10.03 -11.04
CA GLU A 241 -13.28 -9.24 -10.33
C GLU A 241 -13.91 -8.28 -9.31
N ARG A 242 -15.11 -7.73 -9.59
CA ARG A 242 -15.85 -6.88 -8.64
C ARG A 242 -16.44 -7.70 -7.50
N ASP A 243 -17.07 -8.82 -7.82
CA ASP A 243 -17.68 -9.70 -6.81
C ASP A 243 -16.63 -10.26 -5.83
N LEU A 244 -15.43 -10.56 -6.33
CA LEU A 244 -14.29 -10.96 -5.51
C LEU A 244 -13.79 -9.87 -4.55
N GLN A 245 -14.04 -8.60 -4.86
CA GLN A 245 -13.59 -7.45 -4.04
C GLN A 245 -14.56 -7.17 -2.89
N ASP A 246 -15.85 -7.37 -3.12
CA ASP A 246 -16.89 -7.21 -2.10
C ASP A 246 -17.04 -8.48 -1.24
N ALA A 247 -16.50 -9.61 -1.70
CA ALA A 247 -16.48 -10.87 -0.99
C ALA A 247 -15.61 -10.82 0.27
N THR A 248 -16.23 -11.03 1.43
CA THR A 248 -15.55 -11.32 2.70
C THR A 248 -14.57 -12.50 2.52
N GLN A 249 -13.53 -12.60 3.34
CA GLN A 249 -12.46 -13.62 3.22
C GLN A 249 -12.97 -15.06 2.99
N LYS A 250 -14.11 -15.43 3.58
CA LYS A 250 -14.80 -16.72 3.38
C LYS A 250 -15.37 -16.90 1.96
N ASN A 251 -15.92 -15.84 1.37
CA ASN A 251 -16.48 -15.85 0.01
C ASN A 251 -15.38 -15.80 -1.06
N TYR A 252 -14.25 -15.13 -0.80
CA TYR A 252 -13.09 -15.12 -1.70
C TYR A 252 -12.55 -16.53 -1.97
N LEU A 253 -12.43 -17.35 -0.91
CA LEU A 253 -12.01 -18.76 -1.01
C LEU A 253 -13.01 -19.60 -1.82
N ARG A 254 -14.32 -19.41 -1.59
CA ARG A 254 -15.39 -20.10 -2.35
C ARG A 254 -15.42 -19.70 -3.82
N ALA A 255 -15.11 -18.45 -4.15
CA ALA A 255 -15.08 -17.99 -5.53
C ALA A 255 -13.79 -18.42 -6.27
N THR A 256 -12.69 -18.67 -5.56
CA THR A 256 -11.37 -18.94 -6.16
C THR A 256 -11.02 -20.44 -6.20
N TYR A 257 -11.54 -21.30 -5.31
CA TYR A 257 -11.24 -22.75 -5.32
C TYR A 257 -11.61 -23.51 -6.61
N PRO A 258 -12.59 -23.10 -7.45
CA PRO A 258 -12.87 -23.81 -8.70
C PRO A 258 -11.70 -23.75 -9.69
N ILE A 259 -10.85 -22.70 -9.61
CA ILE A 259 -9.71 -22.50 -10.52
C ILE A 259 -8.61 -23.57 -10.32
N PRO A 260 -8.05 -23.79 -9.11
CA PRO A 260 -7.08 -24.85 -8.90
C PRO A 260 -7.68 -26.25 -9.12
N VAL A 261 -8.97 -26.46 -8.81
CA VAL A 261 -9.66 -27.73 -9.10
C VAL A 261 -9.76 -27.98 -10.61
N PHE A 262 -10.14 -26.95 -11.37
CA PHE A 262 -10.17 -27.02 -12.83
C PHE A 262 -8.78 -27.24 -13.43
N LEU A 263 -7.74 -26.55 -12.93
CA LEU A 263 -6.37 -26.74 -13.40
C LEU A 263 -5.86 -28.16 -13.12
N LEU A 264 -6.15 -28.70 -11.93
CA LEU A 264 -5.84 -30.09 -11.57
C LEU A 264 -6.56 -31.08 -12.50
N PHE A 265 -7.86 -30.89 -12.72
CA PHE A 265 -8.67 -31.72 -13.61
C PHE A 265 -8.18 -31.67 -15.06
N PHE A 266 -7.91 -30.47 -15.58
CA PHE A 266 -7.40 -30.28 -16.93
C PHE A 266 -6.03 -30.94 -17.11
N ALA A 267 -5.19 -30.88 -16.09
CA ALA A 267 -3.89 -31.52 -16.14
C ALA A 267 -3.95 -33.04 -16.01
N THR A 268 -4.86 -33.62 -15.22
CA THR A 268 -5.09 -35.07 -15.23
C THR A 268 -5.61 -35.54 -16.58
N LEU A 269 -6.44 -34.74 -17.27
CA LEU A 269 -6.85 -35.03 -18.65
C LEU A 269 -5.68 -34.98 -19.62
N ILE A 270 -4.79 -34.00 -19.51
CA ILE A 270 -3.57 -33.95 -20.36
C ILE A 270 -2.66 -35.14 -20.06
N LEU A 271 -2.45 -35.45 -18.77
CA LEU A 271 -1.61 -36.58 -18.36
C LEU A 271 -2.17 -37.89 -18.91
N SER A 272 -3.49 -38.11 -18.86
CA SER A 272 -4.10 -39.36 -19.33
C SER A 272 -3.96 -39.58 -20.84
N GLN A 273 -3.96 -38.51 -21.64
CA GLN A 273 -3.73 -38.59 -23.09
C GLN A 273 -2.25 -38.87 -23.44
N VAL A 274 -1.33 -38.37 -22.61
CA VAL A 274 0.11 -38.41 -22.88
C VAL A 274 0.77 -39.68 -22.31
N TRP A 275 0.26 -40.19 -21.19
CA TRP A 275 0.86 -41.30 -20.43
C TRP A 275 1.08 -42.55 -21.27
N GLY A 276 0.15 -42.86 -22.18
CA GLY A 276 0.24 -44.02 -23.07
C GLY A 276 1.23 -43.87 -24.22
N GLN A 277 1.66 -42.65 -24.56
CA GLN A 277 2.57 -42.41 -25.70
C GLN A 277 4.03 -42.15 -25.28
N SER A 278 4.25 -41.44 -24.18
CA SER A 278 5.62 -41.20 -23.67
C SER A 278 5.63 -40.93 -22.16
N PRO A 279 6.04 -41.92 -21.33
CA PRO A 279 6.05 -41.78 -19.87
C PRO A 279 7.00 -40.67 -19.38
N SER A 280 8.12 -40.49 -20.07
CA SER A 280 9.10 -39.43 -19.78
C SER A 280 8.51 -38.02 -19.96
N PHE A 281 7.71 -37.81 -21.00
CA PHE A 281 7.05 -36.53 -21.24
C PHE A 281 5.95 -36.25 -20.22
N ALA A 282 5.20 -37.28 -19.79
CA ALA A 282 4.19 -37.16 -18.74
C ALA A 282 4.79 -36.71 -17.39
N VAL A 283 5.95 -37.27 -17.02
CA VAL A 283 6.68 -36.87 -15.80
C VAL A 283 7.15 -35.42 -15.87
N VAL A 284 7.67 -34.98 -17.03
CA VAL A 284 8.08 -33.58 -17.24
C VAL A 284 6.88 -32.63 -17.17
N LEU A 285 5.73 -33.00 -17.73
CA LEU A 285 4.49 -32.23 -17.66
C LEU A 285 3.97 -32.12 -16.23
N MET A 286 4.04 -33.21 -15.45
CA MET A 286 3.67 -33.23 -14.04
C MET A 286 4.58 -32.33 -13.20
N LEU A 287 5.89 -32.40 -13.41
CA LEU A 287 6.87 -31.50 -12.77
C LEU A 287 6.63 -30.04 -13.14
N GLY A 288 6.42 -29.75 -14.42
CA GLY A 288 6.09 -28.41 -14.91
C GLY A 288 4.81 -27.86 -14.28
N MET A 289 3.78 -28.68 -14.12
CA MET A 289 2.57 -28.28 -13.43
C MET A 289 2.79 -28.06 -11.93
N CYS A 290 3.52 -28.93 -11.23
CA CYS A 290 3.84 -28.73 -9.82
C CYS A 290 4.60 -27.42 -9.59
N ILE A 291 5.52 -27.08 -10.51
CA ILE A 291 6.25 -25.80 -10.52
C ILE A 291 5.32 -24.62 -10.83
N ALA A 292 4.28 -24.79 -11.66
CA ALA A 292 3.34 -23.71 -11.98
C ALA A 292 2.27 -23.48 -10.88
N VAL A 293 1.68 -24.56 -10.35
CA VAL A 293 0.52 -24.53 -9.44
C VAL A 293 0.97 -24.37 -7.98
N GLY A 294 2.07 -25.01 -7.59
CA GLY A 294 2.59 -24.97 -6.21
C GLY A 294 2.86 -23.53 -5.71
N PRO A 295 3.62 -22.71 -6.44
CA PRO A 295 3.85 -21.31 -6.08
C PRO A 295 2.58 -20.47 -6.07
N MET A 296 1.63 -20.72 -6.97
CA MET A 296 0.35 -20.03 -7.02
C MET A 296 -0.49 -20.32 -5.75
N ALA A 297 -0.62 -21.59 -5.37
CA ALA A 297 -1.30 -21.98 -4.14
C ALA A 297 -0.62 -21.40 -2.88
N ALA A 298 0.72 -21.46 -2.84
CA ALA A 298 1.49 -20.87 -1.75
C ALA A 298 1.38 -19.33 -1.69
N HIS A 299 1.22 -18.65 -2.84
CA HIS A 299 0.99 -17.22 -2.91
C HIS A 299 -0.40 -16.86 -2.39
N ILE A 300 -1.44 -17.61 -2.79
CA ILE A 300 -2.80 -17.43 -2.29
C ILE A 300 -2.85 -17.59 -0.77
N MET A 301 -2.27 -18.66 -0.22
CA MET A 301 -2.22 -18.88 1.23
C MET A 301 -1.49 -17.76 1.97
N ARG A 302 -0.33 -17.32 1.46
CA ARG A 302 0.42 -16.19 2.04
C ARG A 302 -0.37 -14.88 1.98
N SER A 303 -1.09 -14.62 0.88
CA SER A 303 -1.92 -13.43 0.76
C SER A 303 -3.06 -13.40 1.78
N LEU A 304 -3.66 -14.55 2.10
CA LEU A 304 -4.75 -14.64 3.08
C LEU A 304 -4.27 -14.35 4.50
N LYS A 305 -3.09 -14.88 4.88
CA LYS A 305 -2.50 -14.59 6.20
C LYS A 305 -2.16 -13.09 6.31
N LYS A 306 -1.51 -12.55 5.28
CA LYS A 306 -1.12 -11.14 5.21
C LYS A 306 -2.32 -10.20 5.22
N ASP A 307 -3.43 -10.58 4.58
CA ASP A 307 -4.66 -9.79 4.55
C ASP A 307 -5.31 -9.67 5.93
N ARG A 308 -5.25 -10.71 6.77
CA ARG A 308 -5.76 -10.65 8.15
C ARG A 308 -4.91 -9.72 9.03
N GLU A 309 -3.59 -9.84 8.91
CA GLU A 309 -2.63 -8.98 9.62
C GLU A 309 -2.85 -7.50 9.23
N ARG A 310 -2.93 -7.21 7.92
CA ARG A 310 -3.22 -5.87 7.37
C ARG A 310 -4.58 -5.31 7.79
N TRP A 311 -5.58 -6.15 8.03
CA TRP A 311 -6.86 -5.66 8.56
C TRP A 311 -6.69 -5.08 9.97
N MET A 312 -5.93 -5.79 10.82
CA MET A 312 -5.65 -5.35 12.19
C MET A 312 -4.67 -4.17 12.24
N SER A 313 -3.69 -4.15 11.33
CA SER A 313 -2.58 -3.19 11.33
C SER A 313 -2.71 -2.19 10.17
N TRP A 314 -3.41 -1.08 10.40
CA TRP A 314 -3.76 -0.09 9.37
C TRP A 314 -3.61 1.35 9.88
N PRO A 315 -3.30 2.35 9.01
CA PRO A 315 -2.97 2.26 7.58
C PRO A 315 -1.55 1.79 7.17
N GLU A 316 -1.46 1.13 6.01
CA GLU A 316 -0.16 0.82 5.35
C GLU A 316 0.19 1.96 4.38
N ALA A 317 1.43 2.46 4.44
CA ALA A 317 1.96 3.42 3.48
C ALA A 317 2.04 2.76 2.10
N MET A 318 1.53 3.41 1.05
CA MET A 318 1.47 2.79 -0.27
C MET A 318 2.74 3.05 -1.08
N PRO A 319 3.26 2.03 -1.79
CA PRO A 319 4.35 2.25 -2.71
C PRO A 319 3.85 3.12 -3.88
N ALA A 320 4.66 4.11 -4.28
CA ALA A 320 4.31 5.05 -5.36
C ALA A 320 3.94 4.36 -6.69
N THR A 321 4.44 3.13 -6.92
CA THR A 321 4.15 2.32 -8.11
C THR A 321 3.24 1.12 -7.81
N ALA A 322 2.35 1.24 -6.82
CA ALA A 322 1.41 0.18 -6.46
C ALA A 322 0.61 -0.32 -7.68
N PRO A 323 0.46 -1.64 -7.89
CA PRO A 323 -0.39 -2.19 -8.94
C PRO A 323 -1.85 -1.72 -8.80
N VAL A 324 -2.56 -1.60 -9.93
CA VAL A 324 -3.99 -1.18 -9.95
C VAL A 324 -4.85 -2.07 -9.05
N ALA A 325 -4.59 -3.37 -9.00
CA ALA A 325 -5.32 -4.30 -8.14
C ALA A 325 -5.14 -3.99 -6.65
N THR A 326 -3.92 -3.66 -6.21
CA THR A 326 -3.61 -3.27 -4.83
C THR A 326 -4.32 -1.97 -4.47
N VAL A 327 -4.22 -0.94 -5.31
CA VAL A 327 -4.89 0.35 -5.06
C VAL A 327 -6.41 0.17 -4.98
N ARG A 328 -7.00 -0.63 -5.88
CA ARG A 328 -8.44 -0.90 -5.87
C ARG A 328 -8.88 -1.62 -4.60
N ARG A 329 -8.11 -2.61 -4.15
CA ARG A 329 -8.36 -3.35 -2.91
C ARG A 329 -8.33 -2.43 -1.69
N GLU A 330 -7.34 -1.54 -1.60
CA GLU A 330 -7.23 -0.60 -0.48
C GLU A 330 -8.34 0.45 -0.46
N ILE A 331 -8.80 0.92 -1.64
CA ILE A 331 -10.00 1.78 -1.73
C ILE A 331 -11.23 1.05 -1.17
N ALA A 332 -11.44 -0.21 -1.57
CA ALA A 332 -12.57 -1.00 -1.08
C ALA A 332 -12.51 -1.24 0.43
N ARG A 333 -11.33 -1.55 0.96
CA ARG A 333 -11.11 -1.71 2.42
C ARG A 333 -11.43 -0.44 3.19
N LEU A 334 -10.96 0.71 2.69
CA LEU A 334 -11.25 1.99 3.31
C LEU A 334 -12.76 2.28 3.30
N ASP A 335 -13.43 2.03 2.17
CA ASP A 335 -14.88 2.19 2.06
C ASP A 335 -15.62 1.33 3.09
N VAL A 336 -15.33 0.02 3.16
CA VAL A 336 -15.95 -0.90 4.13
C VAL A 336 -15.70 -0.45 5.58
N ARG A 337 -14.46 -0.09 5.94
CA ARG A 337 -14.14 0.40 7.30
C ARG A 337 -14.94 1.64 7.66
N THR A 338 -15.04 2.60 6.76
CA THR A 338 -15.77 3.85 7.04
C THR A 338 -17.29 3.66 7.10
N GLN A 339 -17.83 2.56 6.56
CA GLN A 339 -19.25 2.21 6.69
C GLN A 339 -19.58 1.68 8.09
N GLU A 340 -18.61 1.06 8.78
CA GLU A 340 -18.78 0.51 10.13
C GLU A 340 -18.65 1.57 11.23
N TRP A 341 -18.28 2.82 10.88
CA TRP A 341 -18.05 3.89 11.84
C TRP A 341 -19.33 4.64 12.21
N SER A 342 -19.47 4.97 13.50
CA SER A 342 -20.53 5.84 14.02
C SER A 342 -20.00 7.25 14.29
N ALA A 343 -20.83 8.26 14.02
CA ALA A 343 -20.51 9.65 14.32
C ALA A 343 -20.70 9.94 15.83
N PRO A 344 -19.84 10.76 16.46
CA PRO A 344 -18.61 11.32 15.91
C PRO A 344 -17.45 10.32 15.95
N ILE A 345 -16.65 10.26 14.87
CA ILE A 345 -15.45 9.41 14.85
C ILE A 345 -14.35 9.97 15.77
N ARG A 346 -13.56 9.06 16.35
CA ARG A 346 -12.39 9.40 17.16
C ARG A 346 -11.36 10.14 16.32
N ARG A 347 -10.56 11.00 16.94
CA ARG A 347 -9.51 11.76 16.25
C ARG A 347 -8.49 10.84 15.57
N GLU A 348 -8.11 9.75 16.23
CA GLU A 348 -7.25 8.72 15.64
C GLU A 348 -7.83 8.13 14.34
N GLN A 349 -9.13 7.78 14.33
CA GLN A 349 -9.80 7.25 13.14
C GLN A 349 -9.78 8.27 11.99
N ARG A 350 -9.99 9.55 12.31
CA ARG A 350 -9.93 10.67 11.37
C ARG A 350 -8.53 10.86 10.79
N ASP A 351 -7.50 10.84 11.62
CA ASP A 351 -6.11 11.06 11.19
C ASP A 351 -5.63 9.89 10.32
N ARG A 352 -5.91 8.65 10.74
CA ARG A 352 -5.63 7.46 9.94
C ARG A 352 -6.40 7.45 8.60
N ALA A 353 -7.67 7.87 8.59
CA ALA A 353 -8.46 7.99 7.36
C ALA A 353 -7.88 9.03 6.40
N SER A 354 -7.51 10.20 6.94
CA SER A 354 -6.92 11.29 6.17
C SER A 354 -5.59 10.89 5.54
N PHE A 355 -4.74 10.19 6.30
CA PHE A 355 -3.50 9.63 5.79
C PHE A 355 -3.76 8.64 4.66
N ALA A 356 -4.65 7.66 4.86
CA ALA A 356 -4.97 6.66 3.85
C ALA A 356 -5.57 7.27 2.57
N LEU A 357 -6.46 8.27 2.71
CA LEU A 357 -7.02 9.00 1.58
C LEU A 357 -5.94 9.72 0.77
N GLY A 358 -4.98 10.38 1.43
CA GLY A 358 -3.86 11.03 0.78
C GLY A 358 -2.99 10.06 -0.03
N GLU A 359 -2.62 8.93 0.58
CA GLU A 359 -1.84 7.87 -0.07
C GLU A 359 -2.58 7.28 -1.28
N LEU A 360 -3.88 6.99 -1.13
CA LEU A 360 -4.72 6.46 -2.21
C LEU A 360 -4.88 7.46 -3.36
N GLN A 361 -5.07 8.74 -3.07
CA GLN A 361 -5.14 9.79 -4.08
C GLN A 361 -3.81 9.91 -4.85
N ALA A 362 -2.67 9.88 -4.16
CA ALA A 362 -1.35 9.93 -4.78
C ALA A 362 -1.08 8.71 -5.70
N ALA A 363 -1.46 7.52 -5.24
CA ALA A 363 -1.35 6.30 -6.05
C ALA A 363 -2.27 6.33 -7.27
N VAL A 364 -3.52 6.77 -7.12
CA VAL A 364 -4.48 6.92 -8.23
C VAL A 364 -3.97 7.95 -9.25
N ALA A 365 -3.43 9.09 -8.81
CA ALA A 365 -2.83 10.09 -9.69
C ALA A 365 -1.63 9.52 -10.47
N THR A 366 -0.81 8.68 -9.84
CA THR A 366 0.30 8.00 -10.52
C THR A 366 -0.19 6.98 -11.56
N GLN A 367 -1.26 6.24 -11.26
CA GLN A 367 -1.92 5.39 -12.26
C GLN A 367 -2.52 6.20 -13.42
N GLY A 368 -3.07 7.39 -13.15
CA GLY A 368 -3.54 8.32 -14.18
C GLY A 368 -2.43 8.77 -15.14
N ARG A 369 -1.24 9.08 -14.61
CA ARG A 369 -0.06 9.42 -15.41
C ARG A 369 0.40 8.26 -16.30
N THR A 370 0.51 7.06 -15.74
CA THR A 370 0.91 5.87 -16.50
C THR A 370 -0.10 5.46 -17.58
N ALA A 371 -1.39 5.78 -17.41
CA ALA A 371 -2.41 5.56 -18.44
C ALA A 371 -2.21 6.44 -19.70
N LYS A 372 -1.40 7.49 -19.59
CA LYS A 372 -1.05 8.38 -20.70
C LYS A 372 0.17 7.90 -21.48
N TYR A 373 0.85 6.84 -21.05
CA TYR A 373 2.03 6.31 -21.74
C TYR A 373 1.74 6.01 -23.22
N GLY A 374 2.66 6.45 -24.07
CA GLY A 374 2.70 6.03 -25.48
C GLY A 374 3.04 4.55 -25.59
N ARG A 375 2.80 3.97 -26.77
CA ARG A 375 3.03 2.52 -27.03
C ARG A 375 4.45 2.08 -26.72
N LEU A 376 5.45 2.81 -27.22
CA LEU A 376 6.87 2.49 -27.04
C LEU A 376 7.30 2.58 -25.57
N GLN A 377 6.80 3.59 -24.86
CA GLN A 377 7.08 3.75 -23.44
C GLN A 377 6.43 2.61 -22.63
N TRP A 378 5.19 2.23 -22.96
CA TRP A 378 4.50 1.11 -22.34
C TRP A 378 5.25 -0.22 -22.54
N LEU A 379 5.74 -0.49 -23.74
CA LEU A 379 6.53 -1.70 -24.02
C LEU A 379 7.80 -1.77 -23.16
N ARG A 380 8.52 -0.64 -23.06
CA ARG A 380 9.79 -0.56 -22.31
C ARG A 380 9.60 -0.59 -20.80
N GLU A 381 8.60 0.12 -20.28
CA GLU A 381 8.43 0.32 -18.83
C GLU A 381 7.47 -0.68 -18.20
N ALA A 382 6.39 -1.05 -18.88
CA ALA A 382 5.31 -1.85 -18.29
C ALA A 382 5.37 -3.33 -18.68
N GLN A 383 5.84 -3.67 -19.89
CA GLN A 383 5.88 -5.05 -20.40
C GLN A 383 7.21 -5.47 -21.07
N PRO A 384 8.37 -5.19 -20.47
CA PRO A 384 9.67 -5.45 -21.10
C PRO A 384 9.95 -6.94 -21.34
N TRP A 385 9.50 -7.81 -20.44
CA TRP A 385 9.66 -9.26 -20.56
C TRP A 385 8.78 -9.86 -21.66
N VAL A 386 7.53 -9.41 -21.75
CA VAL A 386 6.61 -9.86 -22.80
C VAL A 386 7.13 -9.44 -24.17
N PHE A 387 7.60 -8.18 -24.29
CA PHE A 387 8.24 -7.71 -25.52
C PHE A 387 9.45 -8.57 -25.90
N SER A 388 10.35 -8.80 -24.94
CA SER A 388 11.54 -9.63 -25.13
C SER A 388 11.19 -11.06 -25.57
N GLY A 389 10.15 -11.66 -24.97
CA GLY A 389 9.66 -12.99 -25.34
C GLY A 389 9.17 -13.05 -26.78
N TYR A 390 8.41 -12.05 -27.25
CA TYR A 390 7.98 -11.98 -28.65
C TYR A 390 9.14 -11.80 -29.62
N VAL A 391 10.15 -11.00 -29.28
CA VAL A 391 11.36 -10.84 -30.12
C VAL A 391 12.11 -12.17 -30.25
N LEU A 392 12.30 -12.89 -29.15
CA LEU A 392 12.95 -14.21 -29.15
C LEU A 392 12.13 -15.25 -29.94
N TRP A 393 10.81 -15.25 -29.77
CA TRP A 393 9.91 -16.18 -30.47
C TRP A 393 9.86 -15.89 -31.98
N LEU A 394 9.84 -14.62 -32.38
CA LEU A 394 9.95 -14.23 -33.78
C LEU A 394 11.30 -14.68 -34.37
N ALA A 395 12.41 -14.43 -33.66
CA ALA A 395 13.74 -14.87 -34.09
C ALA A 395 13.84 -16.39 -34.24
N LEU A 396 13.27 -17.16 -33.31
CA LEU A 396 13.19 -18.62 -33.41
C LEU A 396 12.41 -19.07 -34.64
N THR A 397 11.27 -18.42 -34.92
CA THR A 397 10.42 -18.76 -36.08
C THR A 397 11.14 -18.48 -37.40
N VAL A 398 11.85 -17.34 -37.48
CA VAL A 398 12.70 -17.00 -38.64
C VAL A 398 13.88 -17.98 -38.75
N ALA A 399 14.54 -18.32 -37.64
CA ALA A 399 15.65 -19.27 -37.65
C ALA A 399 15.24 -20.67 -38.12
N LEU A 400 14.07 -21.17 -37.67
CA LEU A 400 13.54 -22.47 -38.08
C LEU A 400 13.17 -22.51 -39.57
N THR A 401 12.66 -21.40 -40.12
CA THR A 401 12.35 -21.31 -41.55
C THR A 401 13.61 -21.17 -42.40
N LEU A 402 14.62 -20.42 -41.93
CA LEU A 402 15.94 -20.35 -42.57
C LEU A 402 16.66 -21.71 -42.59
N ALA A 403 16.58 -22.46 -41.49
CA ALA A 403 17.12 -23.81 -41.38
C ALA A 403 16.47 -24.80 -42.36
N TRP A 404 15.25 -24.53 -42.81
CA TRP A 404 14.59 -25.29 -43.87
C TRP A 404 15.03 -24.86 -45.27
N THR A 405 15.20 -23.55 -45.51
CA THR A 405 15.46 -23.02 -46.86
C THR A 405 16.92 -23.00 -47.28
N VAL A 406 17.89 -22.94 -46.36
CA VAL A 406 19.30 -22.69 -46.70
C VAL A 406 20.13 -23.99 -46.70
N PRO A 407 20.56 -24.52 -47.86
CA PRO A 407 21.68 -25.44 -47.93
C PRO A 407 22.98 -24.62 -47.93
N LEU A 408 23.57 -24.37 -46.76
CA LEU A 408 24.92 -23.80 -46.68
C LEU A 408 25.93 -24.88 -47.13
N GLY A 409 26.12 -25.05 -48.45
CA GLY A 409 27.20 -25.92 -48.95
C GLY A 409 27.08 -26.54 -50.35
N SER A 410 26.00 -26.38 -51.12
CA SER A 410 25.93 -26.90 -52.50
C SER A 410 25.69 -25.77 -53.49
N GLY A 411 26.51 -25.71 -54.54
CA GLY A 411 26.64 -24.62 -55.50
C GLY A 411 25.34 -24.04 -56.07
N LEU A 412 25.44 -22.76 -56.47
CA LEU A 412 24.42 -21.86 -56.99
C LEU A 412 23.73 -22.30 -58.32
N GLU A 413 23.74 -23.57 -58.70
CA GLU A 413 23.37 -24.00 -60.06
C GLU A 413 21.96 -24.58 -60.26
N ASP A 414 21.19 -24.91 -59.20
CA ASP A 414 19.80 -25.37 -59.40
C ASP A 414 18.77 -24.27 -59.08
N GLY A 415 17.87 -24.03 -60.03
CA GLY A 415 16.88 -22.93 -60.13
C GLY A 415 15.81 -22.80 -59.02
N GLY A 416 16.14 -23.08 -57.76
CA GLY A 416 15.29 -22.90 -56.57
C GLY A 416 15.35 -21.51 -55.90
N GLY A 417 16.05 -20.54 -56.48
CA GLY A 417 16.42 -19.27 -55.83
C GLY A 417 15.26 -18.39 -55.34
N VAL A 418 14.09 -18.40 -55.99
CA VAL A 418 12.94 -17.58 -55.57
C VAL A 418 12.22 -18.18 -54.35
N ARG A 419 12.14 -19.52 -54.26
CA ARG A 419 11.55 -20.22 -53.11
C ARG A 419 12.46 -20.16 -51.87
N LEU A 420 13.77 -20.03 -52.08
CA LEU A 420 14.79 -19.93 -51.03
C LEU A 420 14.65 -18.69 -50.14
N HIS A 421 14.13 -17.57 -50.66
CA HIS A 421 14.05 -16.30 -49.93
C HIS A 421 12.64 -15.89 -49.51
N ALA A 422 11.60 -16.38 -50.20
CA ALA A 422 10.21 -15.95 -49.94
C ALA A 422 9.62 -16.51 -48.64
N ALA A 423 9.91 -17.76 -48.28
CA ALA A 423 9.29 -18.44 -47.13
C ALA A 423 9.71 -17.88 -45.75
N PRO A 424 11.01 -17.68 -45.44
CA PRO A 424 11.41 -17.08 -44.16
C PRO A 424 10.96 -15.63 -44.04
N VAL A 425 10.93 -14.89 -45.15
CA VAL A 425 10.39 -13.53 -45.20
C VAL A 425 8.89 -13.54 -44.90
N ALA A 426 8.12 -14.43 -45.53
CA ALA A 426 6.69 -14.58 -45.26
C ALA A 426 6.40 -14.98 -43.82
N ALA A 427 7.13 -15.96 -43.26
CA ALA A 427 6.98 -16.36 -41.86
C ALA A 427 7.35 -15.23 -40.88
N GLY A 428 8.39 -14.45 -41.19
CA GLY A 428 8.76 -13.25 -40.44
C GLY A 428 7.65 -12.19 -40.46
N ILE A 429 7.05 -11.92 -41.63
CA ILE A 429 5.95 -10.96 -41.78
C ILE A 429 4.71 -11.42 -41.00
N VAL A 430 4.31 -12.69 -41.14
CA VAL A 430 3.13 -13.24 -40.45
C VAL A 430 3.36 -13.27 -38.93
N GLY A 431 4.51 -13.76 -38.48
CA GLY A 431 4.87 -13.78 -37.06
C GLY A 431 4.92 -12.38 -36.45
N PHE A 432 5.47 -11.41 -37.17
CA PHE A 432 5.49 -10.00 -36.76
C PHE A 432 4.06 -9.44 -36.66
N ALA A 433 3.21 -9.68 -37.66
CA ALA A 433 1.82 -9.22 -37.66
C ALA A 433 1.03 -9.81 -36.48
N LEU A 434 1.21 -11.11 -36.18
CA LEU A 434 0.59 -11.78 -35.03
C LEU A 434 1.07 -11.18 -33.70
N ALA A 435 2.38 -11.04 -33.51
CA ALA A 435 2.96 -10.44 -32.32
C ALA A 435 2.48 -9.00 -32.13
N TRP A 436 2.58 -8.18 -33.18
CA TRP A 436 2.18 -6.77 -33.17
C TRP A 436 0.70 -6.61 -32.81
N THR A 437 -0.17 -7.38 -33.46
CA THR A 437 -1.63 -7.33 -33.19
C THR A 437 -1.92 -7.71 -31.74
N THR A 438 -1.28 -8.76 -31.24
CA THR A 438 -1.45 -9.20 -29.85
C THR A 438 -1.02 -8.11 -28.87
N MET A 439 0.13 -7.47 -29.13
CA MET A 439 0.63 -6.38 -28.29
C MET A 439 -0.24 -5.12 -28.37
N GLU A 440 -0.73 -4.73 -29.54
CA GLU A 440 -1.62 -3.57 -29.69
C GLU A 440 -2.96 -3.80 -29.02
N CYS A 441 -3.53 -5.02 -29.11
CA CYS A 441 -4.73 -5.40 -28.37
C CYS A 441 -4.50 -5.32 -26.86
N ALA A 442 -3.41 -5.89 -26.35
CA ALA A 442 -3.05 -5.83 -24.93
C ALA A 442 -2.83 -4.38 -24.45
N TYR A 443 -2.13 -3.55 -25.24
CA TYR A 443 -1.93 -2.13 -24.96
C TYR A 443 -3.25 -1.37 -24.85
N ARG A 444 -4.13 -1.51 -25.85
CA ARG A 444 -5.45 -0.84 -25.87
C ARG A 444 -6.31 -1.30 -24.70
N TYR A 445 -6.31 -2.59 -24.40
CA TYR A 445 -7.06 -3.16 -23.29
C TYR A 445 -6.57 -2.61 -21.94
N GLN A 446 -5.26 -2.66 -21.68
CA GLN A 446 -4.68 -2.17 -20.43
C GLN A 446 -4.86 -0.66 -20.29
N ARG A 447 -4.70 0.12 -21.37
CA ARG A 447 -4.95 1.56 -21.37
C ARG A 447 -6.39 1.89 -21.03
N TRP A 448 -7.34 1.17 -21.63
CA TRP A 448 -8.75 1.31 -21.31
C TRP A 448 -9.06 0.95 -19.85
N GLN A 449 -8.52 -0.16 -19.35
CA GLN A 449 -8.69 -0.59 -17.95
C GLN A 449 -8.18 0.47 -16.97
N ARG A 450 -6.98 1.03 -17.21
CA ARG A 450 -6.40 2.08 -16.35
C ARG A 450 -7.22 3.37 -16.36
N ARG A 451 -7.72 3.81 -17.53
CA ARG A 451 -8.59 4.99 -17.62
C ARG A 451 -9.90 4.81 -16.87
N ARG A 452 -10.55 3.66 -17.05
CA ARG A 452 -11.81 3.35 -16.36
C ARG A 452 -11.59 3.24 -14.85
N PHE A 453 -10.51 2.56 -14.43
CA PHE A 453 -10.12 2.48 -13.03
C PHE A 453 -9.89 3.86 -12.43
N HIS A 454 -9.14 4.74 -13.11
CA HIS A 454 -8.87 6.09 -12.61
C HIS A 454 -10.17 6.88 -12.39
N ALA A 455 -11.09 6.87 -13.37
CA ALA A 455 -12.37 7.55 -13.24
C ALA A 455 -13.23 6.99 -12.07
N GLU A 456 -13.28 5.67 -11.93
CA GLU A 456 -14.01 5.01 -10.84
C GLU A 456 -13.38 5.30 -9.47
N ALA A 457 -12.05 5.19 -9.37
CA ALA A 457 -11.29 5.37 -8.14
C ALA A 457 -11.40 6.80 -7.60
N VAL A 458 -11.30 7.81 -8.48
CA VAL A 458 -11.49 9.22 -8.09
C VAL A 458 -12.88 9.44 -7.50
N ARG A 459 -13.92 8.89 -8.14
CA ARG A 459 -15.30 9.02 -7.64
C ARG A 459 -15.48 8.33 -6.29
N ARG A 460 -15.01 7.10 -6.13
CA ARG A 460 -15.12 6.36 -4.86
C ARG A 460 -14.38 7.04 -3.73
N LEU A 461 -13.16 7.51 -3.98
CA LEU A 461 -12.38 8.25 -2.98
C LEU A 461 -13.06 9.56 -2.56
N ALA A 462 -13.69 10.27 -3.49
CA ALA A 462 -14.46 11.47 -3.15
C ALA A 462 -15.67 11.15 -2.25
N LEU A 463 -16.39 10.05 -2.50
CA LEU A 463 -17.49 9.60 -1.66
C LEU A 463 -17.03 9.21 -0.25
N VAL A 464 -15.93 8.47 -0.15
CA VAL A 464 -15.34 8.07 1.14
C VAL A 464 -14.84 9.30 1.90
N ALA A 465 -14.16 10.24 1.24
CA ALA A 465 -13.71 11.48 1.85
C ALA A 465 -14.89 12.30 2.41
N ALA A 466 -15.94 12.48 1.60
CA ALA A 466 -17.15 13.17 2.05
C ALA A 466 -17.80 12.48 3.26
N ARG A 467 -17.84 11.13 3.28
CA ARG A 467 -18.35 10.37 4.44
C ARG A 467 -17.50 10.64 5.69
N VAL A 468 -16.18 10.53 5.60
CA VAL A 468 -15.27 10.81 6.72
C VAL A 468 -15.45 12.24 7.25
N ASP A 469 -15.65 13.21 6.36
CA ASP A 469 -15.96 14.59 6.72
C ASP A 469 -17.30 14.70 7.47
N THR A 470 -18.35 14.00 7.01
CA THR A 470 -19.65 14.01 7.71
C THR A 470 -19.64 13.32 9.07
N LEU A 471 -18.81 12.30 9.24
CA LEU A 471 -18.64 11.59 10.51
C LEU A 471 -17.81 12.38 11.53
N THR A 472 -17.10 13.41 11.08
CA THR A 472 -16.21 14.23 11.90
C THR A 472 -16.98 15.32 12.65
N SER A 473 -16.81 15.39 13.98
CA SER A 473 -17.34 16.47 14.82
C SER A 473 -16.23 17.30 15.51
N PRO A 474 -16.39 18.64 15.64
CA PRO A 474 -17.41 19.42 14.94
C PRO A 474 -17.09 19.46 13.44
N SER A 475 -18.12 19.61 12.61
CA SER A 475 -17.97 19.82 11.17
C SER A 475 -17.03 21.02 10.94
N ARG A 476 -16.07 20.89 10.02
CA ARG A 476 -15.32 22.07 9.56
C ARG A 476 -16.33 23.06 8.99
N THR A 477 -16.65 24.15 9.69
CA THR A 477 -17.19 25.36 9.05
C THR A 477 -16.94 26.61 9.89
N ARG A 478 -16.15 27.53 9.33
CA ARG A 478 -16.48 28.96 9.30
C ARG A 478 -16.43 29.39 7.83
N LEU A 479 -17.59 29.45 7.20
CA LEU A 479 -17.73 30.07 5.88
C LEU A 479 -17.85 31.57 6.14
N VAL A 480 -16.83 32.35 5.78
CA VAL A 480 -16.89 33.80 5.81
C VAL A 480 -17.84 34.22 4.69
N THR A 481 -19.08 34.55 5.04
CA THR A 481 -19.96 35.28 4.13
C THR A 481 -19.27 36.60 3.81
N ALA A 482 -18.95 36.81 2.54
CA ALA A 482 -18.50 38.10 2.05
C ALA A 482 -19.58 39.13 2.40
N ARG A 483 -19.24 40.09 3.26
CA ARG A 483 -20.01 41.32 3.43
C ARG A 483 -20.16 41.94 2.03
N LYS A 484 -21.37 41.94 1.47
CA LYS A 484 -21.73 42.85 0.39
C LYS A 484 -21.55 44.27 0.95
N ARG A 485 -20.75 45.06 0.23
CA ARG A 485 -20.62 46.51 0.44
C ARG A 485 -21.96 47.20 0.24
#